data_AF-A0A2Z3I770-F1
#
_entry.id   AF-A0A2Z3I770-F1
#
_cell.length_a   1.000
_cell.length_b   1.000
_cell.length_c   1.000
_cell.angle_alpha   90.00
_cell.angle_beta   90.00
_cell.angle_gamma   90.00
#
_symmetry.space_group_name_H-M   'P 1'
#
loop_
_entity.id
_entity.type
_entity.pdbx_description
1 polymer ?
#
loop_
_entity_poly.entity_id
_entity_poly.type
_entity_poly.pdbx_seq_one_letter_code
_entity_poly.pdbx_strand_id
1 'polypeptide(L)'
;MPMGPMMQGRGMPGSMMGGPGRRMMGWFSPEDMNAFIDAHIAAIHAGLKLNADQEKLWPPVESAMRNLATLHLGHMQAMRETPRMMTGDPVGMLRAVADRMSQGADAMRKLADAASPLYATLDEAQKRRLQVLVRMGSRAMMGRRMMGPGMMGSGGGMMDDDDEDSP
;
A
#
# COMPACT_ATOMS: atom_id res chain seq x y z
N MET A 1 -63.06 -12.46 33.58
CA MET A 1 -62.27 -11.62 34.50
C MET A 1 -61.29 -12.54 35.23
N PRO A 2 -60.10 -12.07 35.66
CA PRO A 2 -58.88 -11.87 34.87
C PRO A 2 -57.67 -12.48 35.65
N MET A 3 -56.39 -12.48 35.21
CA MET A 3 -55.45 -11.35 35.13
C MET A 3 -54.10 -11.92 34.62
N GLY A 4 -53.40 -11.20 33.72
CA GLY A 4 -51.94 -11.32 33.54
C GLY A 4 -51.19 -10.67 34.72
N PRO A 5 -49.92 -10.18 34.59
CA PRO A 5 -49.19 -9.91 33.35
C PRO A 5 -47.64 -10.12 33.42
N MET A 6 -46.97 -9.66 32.36
CA MET A 6 -45.59 -9.16 32.26
C MET A 6 -44.44 -10.17 32.11
N MET A 7 -43.84 -10.21 30.92
CA MET A 7 -42.44 -9.80 30.76
C MET A 7 -42.22 -9.16 29.40
N GLN A 8 -41.80 -7.89 29.45
CA GLN A 8 -41.35 -7.08 28.33
C GLN A 8 -39.91 -6.63 28.63
N GLY A 9 -39.00 -6.92 27.70
CA GLY A 9 -37.63 -6.40 27.67
C GLY A 9 -37.05 -6.73 26.30
N ARG A 10 -37.30 -5.91 25.28
CA ARG A 10 -36.48 -4.75 24.87
C ARG A 10 -35.07 -5.16 24.41
N GLY A 11 -34.97 -5.36 23.10
CA GLY A 11 -33.92 -4.78 22.26
C GLY A 11 -32.61 -5.56 22.16
N MET A 12 -32.38 -6.16 20.98
CA MET A 12 -31.09 -6.05 20.29
C MET A 12 -31.30 -6.03 18.77
N PRO A 13 -31.28 -4.84 18.10
CA PRO A 13 -31.00 -4.76 16.68
C PRO A 13 -29.49 -4.85 16.52
N GLY A 14 -28.95 -6.07 16.52
CA GLY A 14 -27.51 -6.33 16.59
C GLY A 14 -26.98 -7.17 15.43
N SER A 15 -27.42 -6.89 14.20
CA SER A 15 -26.80 -7.49 13.01
C SER A 15 -26.77 -6.49 11.85
N MET A 16 -26.28 -5.29 12.13
CA MET A 16 -25.74 -4.38 11.11
C MET A 16 -24.23 -4.23 11.34
N MET A 17 -23.47 -5.31 11.13
CA MET A 17 -22.02 -5.20 10.92
C MET A 17 -21.61 -6.06 9.73
N GLY A 18 -22.01 -5.57 8.56
CA GLY A 18 -21.48 -5.97 7.26
C GLY A 18 -21.30 -4.72 6.39
N GLY A 19 -20.69 -3.67 6.96
CA GLY A 19 -20.40 -2.45 6.19
C GLY A 19 -19.56 -2.80 4.96
N PRO A 20 -19.81 -2.19 3.78
CA PRO A 20 -19.10 -2.48 2.53
C PRO A 20 -17.69 -1.87 2.56
N GLY A 21 -16.88 -2.24 3.55
CA GLY A 21 -15.50 -1.78 3.72
C GLY A 21 -14.47 -2.62 2.94
N ARG A 22 -14.88 -3.77 2.39
CA ARG A 22 -14.05 -4.68 1.58
C ARG A 22 -14.40 -4.62 0.08
N ARG A 23 -14.54 -3.41 -0.49
CA ARG A 23 -14.80 -3.27 -1.95
C ARG A 23 -13.91 -2.29 -2.70
N MET A 24 -12.94 -1.61 -2.07
CA MET A 24 -12.08 -0.67 -2.81
C MET A 24 -10.79 -1.25 -3.39
N MET A 25 -10.28 -2.39 -2.90
CA MET A 25 -9.01 -2.97 -3.37
C MET A 25 -9.16 -4.04 -4.48
N GLY A 26 -10.37 -4.22 -5.03
CA GLY A 26 -10.66 -5.13 -6.14
C GLY A 26 -11.32 -4.42 -7.33
N TRP A 27 -11.20 -3.09 -7.42
CA TRP A 27 -12.08 -2.27 -8.27
C TRP A 27 -11.44 -1.73 -9.55
N PHE A 28 -10.11 -1.80 -9.69
CA PHE A 28 -9.40 -1.31 -10.88
C PHE A 28 -8.91 -2.48 -11.73
N SER A 29 -9.12 -2.40 -13.05
CA SER A 29 -8.61 -3.39 -13.99
C SER A 29 -7.08 -3.29 -14.12
N PRO A 30 -6.40 -4.30 -14.68
CA PRO A 30 -4.99 -4.17 -15.06
C PRO A 30 -4.72 -2.99 -16.00
N GLU A 31 -5.66 -2.65 -16.88
CA GLU A 31 -5.54 -1.46 -17.73
C GLU A 31 -5.63 -0.17 -16.92
N ASP A 32 -6.57 -0.07 -15.97
CA ASP A 32 -6.69 1.11 -15.09
C ASP A 32 -5.40 1.34 -14.28
N MET A 33 -4.81 0.25 -13.76
CA MET A 33 -3.55 0.32 -13.02
C MET A 33 -2.40 0.81 -13.90
N ASN A 34 -2.31 0.34 -15.14
CA ASN A 34 -1.33 0.85 -16.11
C ASN A 34 -1.56 2.32 -16.45
N ALA A 35 -2.81 2.73 -16.63
CA ALA A 35 -3.16 4.14 -16.89
C ALA A 35 -2.74 5.05 -15.72
N PHE A 36 -2.90 4.60 -14.46
CA PHE A 36 -2.43 5.35 -13.30
C PHE A 36 -0.91 5.43 -13.20
N ILE A 37 -0.19 4.36 -13.60
CA ILE A 37 1.27 4.38 -13.70
C ILE A 37 1.72 5.41 -14.73
N ASP A 38 1.15 5.37 -15.93
CA ASP A 38 1.47 6.31 -17.00
C ASP A 38 1.15 7.76 -16.59
N ALA A 39 0.01 7.99 -15.94
CA ALA A 39 -0.36 9.30 -15.42
C ALA A 39 0.62 9.79 -14.35
N HIS A 40 1.10 8.90 -13.46
CA HIS A 40 2.09 9.27 -12.46
C HIS A 40 3.45 9.60 -13.09
N ILE A 41 3.90 8.81 -14.06
CA ILE A 41 5.13 9.08 -14.82
C ILE A 41 5.04 10.43 -15.54
N ALA A 42 3.92 10.69 -16.22
CA ALA A 42 3.65 11.96 -16.88
C ALA A 42 3.62 13.14 -15.89
N ALA A 43 3.05 12.95 -14.69
CA ALA A 43 3.04 13.97 -13.65
C ALA A 43 4.45 14.31 -13.13
N ILE A 44 5.34 13.31 -12.99
CA ILE A 44 6.74 13.55 -12.65
C ILE A 44 7.41 14.35 -13.77
N HIS A 45 7.28 13.91 -15.01
CA HIS A 45 7.87 14.58 -16.18
C HIS A 45 7.45 16.05 -16.28
N ALA A 46 6.13 16.31 -16.28
CA ALA A 46 5.57 17.66 -16.35
C ALA A 46 5.96 18.52 -15.14
N GLY A 47 6.03 17.92 -13.95
CA GLY A 47 6.38 18.60 -12.71
C GLY A 47 7.85 19.05 -12.65
N LEU A 48 8.75 18.31 -13.29
CA LEU A 48 10.17 18.67 -13.35
C LEU A 48 10.42 19.88 -14.26
N LYS A 49 9.58 20.13 -15.26
CA LYS A 49 9.80 21.19 -16.28
C LYS A 49 11.21 21.09 -16.84
N LEU A 50 11.50 19.99 -17.50
CA LEU A 50 12.82 19.72 -18.07
C LEU A 50 13.12 20.72 -19.21
N ASN A 51 14.37 21.11 -19.35
CA ASN A 51 14.85 21.84 -20.52
C ASN A 51 15.21 20.87 -21.66
N ALA A 52 15.51 21.40 -22.86
CA ALA A 52 15.76 20.58 -24.05
C ALA A 52 16.92 19.58 -23.92
N ASP A 53 17.94 19.89 -23.11
CA ASP A 53 19.05 18.96 -22.88
C ASP A 53 18.70 17.89 -21.84
N GLN A 54 17.95 18.27 -20.81
CA GLN A 54 17.42 17.34 -19.81
C GLN A 54 16.40 16.37 -20.40
N GLU A 55 15.56 16.81 -21.34
CA GLU A 55 14.56 15.98 -22.04
C GLU A 55 15.21 14.78 -22.75
N LYS A 56 16.44 14.94 -23.26
CA LYS A 56 17.19 13.85 -23.91
C LYS A 56 17.55 12.73 -22.92
N LEU A 57 17.61 13.04 -21.63
CA LEU A 57 17.95 12.10 -20.56
C LEU A 57 16.70 11.43 -19.95
N TRP A 58 15.49 11.87 -20.30
CA TRP A 58 14.25 11.33 -19.75
C TRP A 58 13.89 9.90 -20.21
N PRO A 59 14.03 9.52 -21.51
CA PRO A 59 13.61 8.18 -21.98
C PRO A 59 14.15 6.98 -21.18
N PRO A 60 15.44 6.91 -20.79
CA PRO A 60 15.91 5.79 -19.96
C PRO A 60 15.30 5.78 -18.56
N VAL A 61 15.02 6.95 -17.97
CA VAL A 61 14.37 7.07 -16.66
C VAL A 61 12.92 6.59 -16.73
N GLU A 62 12.18 7.04 -17.75
CA GLU A 62 10.82 6.60 -18.01
C GLU A 62 10.72 5.08 -18.16
N SER A 63 11.57 4.49 -18.99
CA SER A 63 11.62 3.05 -19.20
C SER A 63 11.88 2.30 -17.88
N ALA A 64 12.83 2.78 -17.07
CA ALA A 64 13.12 2.18 -15.77
C ALA A 64 11.95 2.30 -14.78
N MET A 65 11.23 3.43 -14.75
CA MET A 65 10.03 3.60 -13.93
C MET A 65 8.89 2.68 -14.36
N ARG A 66 8.64 2.54 -15.68
CA ARG A 66 7.65 1.60 -16.22
C ARG A 66 7.99 0.16 -15.84
N ASN A 67 9.25 -0.25 -16.00
CA ASN A 67 9.71 -1.60 -15.62
C ASN A 67 9.52 -1.89 -14.14
N LEU A 68 9.87 -0.94 -13.26
CA LEU A 68 9.65 -1.07 -11.82
C LEU A 68 8.15 -1.19 -11.48
N ALA A 69 7.30 -0.42 -12.17
CA ALA A 69 5.85 -0.46 -11.96
C ALA A 69 5.23 -1.79 -12.40
N THR A 70 5.62 -2.32 -13.57
CA THR A 70 5.20 -3.65 -14.05
C THR A 70 5.58 -4.76 -13.07
N LEU A 71 6.81 -4.71 -12.54
CA LEU A 71 7.28 -5.66 -11.54
C LEU A 71 6.43 -5.60 -10.26
N HIS A 72 6.06 -4.39 -9.81
CA HIS A 72 5.20 -4.21 -8.66
C HIS A 72 3.79 -4.78 -8.90
N LEU A 73 3.20 -4.55 -10.07
CA LEU A 73 1.90 -5.13 -10.43
C LEU A 73 1.94 -6.66 -10.45
N GLY A 74 2.99 -7.25 -11.03
CA GLY A 74 3.20 -8.70 -11.04
C GLY A 74 3.32 -9.28 -9.62
N HIS A 75 4.04 -8.60 -8.72
CA HIS A 75 4.13 -9.00 -7.31
C HIS A 75 2.79 -8.89 -6.58
N MET A 76 2.01 -7.83 -6.84
CA MET A 76 0.67 -7.67 -6.26
C MET A 76 -0.28 -8.78 -6.72
N GLN A 77 -0.22 -9.19 -7.99
CA GLN A 77 -1.00 -10.32 -8.52
C GLN A 77 -0.60 -11.63 -7.85
N ALA A 78 0.71 -11.93 -7.78
CA ALA A 78 1.21 -13.12 -7.10
C ALA A 78 0.81 -13.16 -5.60
N MET A 79 0.82 -12.00 -4.92
CA MET A 79 0.36 -11.89 -3.53
C MET A 79 -1.13 -12.17 -3.35
N ARG A 80 -1.98 -11.88 -4.34
CA ARG A 80 -3.41 -12.26 -4.30
C ARG A 80 -3.62 -13.76 -4.37
N GLU A 81 -2.70 -14.49 -5.00
CA GLU A 81 -2.72 -15.95 -5.12
C GLU A 81 -2.05 -16.65 -3.92
N THR A 82 -1.20 -15.92 -3.19
CA THR A 82 -0.40 -16.43 -2.06
C THR A 82 -1.19 -16.93 -0.83
N PRO A 83 -2.42 -16.48 -0.49
CA PRO A 83 -3.16 -17.02 0.66
C PRO A 83 -3.38 -18.55 0.58
N ARG A 84 -3.36 -19.13 -0.63
CA ARG A 84 -3.41 -20.58 -0.85
C ARG A 84 -2.07 -21.30 -0.60
N MET A 85 -0.94 -20.59 -0.69
CA MET A 85 0.40 -21.18 -0.53
C MET A 85 0.87 -21.23 0.93
N MET A 86 0.40 -20.30 1.78
CA MET A 86 0.81 -20.27 3.20
C MET A 86 0.43 -21.53 3.99
N THR A 87 -0.60 -22.26 3.54
CA THR A 87 -1.05 -23.50 4.19
C THR A 87 -0.26 -24.74 3.79
N GLY A 88 0.62 -24.67 2.78
CA GLY A 88 1.28 -25.86 2.18
C GLY A 88 2.81 -25.90 2.24
N ASP A 89 3.52 -24.76 2.13
CA ASP A 89 5.00 -24.71 2.13
C ASP A 89 5.54 -23.36 2.65
N PRO A 90 5.87 -23.24 3.96
CA PRO A 90 6.39 -22.00 4.52
C PRO A 90 7.81 -21.65 4.06
N VAL A 91 8.65 -22.63 3.73
CA VAL A 91 10.04 -22.39 3.29
C VAL A 91 10.07 -21.90 1.85
N GLY A 92 9.28 -22.51 0.97
CA GLY A 92 9.06 -22.01 -0.39
C GLY A 92 8.51 -20.59 -0.41
N MET A 93 7.61 -20.25 0.52
CA MET A 93 7.10 -18.89 0.67
C MET A 93 8.21 -17.89 1.03
N LEU A 94 9.08 -18.22 1.99
CA LEU A 94 10.22 -17.37 2.35
C LEU A 94 11.17 -17.14 1.16
N ARG A 95 11.45 -18.19 0.38
CA ARG A 95 12.26 -18.06 -0.86
C ARG A 95 11.59 -17.14 -1.87
N ALA A 96 10.30 -17.34 -2.13
CA ALA A 96 9.56 -16.49 -3.06
C ALA A 96 9.50 -15.02 -2.61
N VAL A 97 9.40 -14.76 -1.30
CA VAL A 97 9.52 -13.40 -0.74
C VAL A 97 10.92 -12.83 -0.99
N ALA A 98 11.98 -13.60 -0.71
CA ALA A 98 13.36 -13.17 -0.94
C ALA A 98 13.67 -12.87 -2.42
N ASP A 99 13.16 -13.70 -3.34
CA ASP A 99 13.32 -13.49 -4.78
C ASP A 99 12.62 -12.19 -5.22
N ARG A 100 11.40 -11.94 -4.73
CA ARG A 100 10.68 -10.67 -5.00
C ARG A 100 11.45 -9.46 -4.45
N MET A 101 12.00 -9.56 -3.24
CA MET A 101 12.82 -8.49 -2.66
C MET A 101 14.07 -8.23 -3.51
N SER A 102 14.73 -9.28 -3.99
CA SER A 102 15.92 -9.17 -4.85
C SER A 102 15.58 -8.52 -6.19
N GLN A 103 14.52 -8.97 -6.85
CA GLN A 103 14.01 -8.37 -8.09
C GLN A 103 13.68 -6.88 -7.92
N GLY A 104 13.03 -6.52 -6.80
CA GLY A 104 12.73 -5.13 -6.47
C GLY A 104 13.99 -4.29 -6.26
N ALA A 105 14.98 -4.82 -5.55
CA ALA A 105 16.27 -4.15 -5.32
C ALA A 105 17.02 -3.88 -6.64
N ASP A 106 17.06 -4.87 -7.54
CA ASP A 106 17.71 -4.72 -8.84
C ASP A 106 16.99 -3.70 -9.74
N ALA A 107 15.66 -3.68 -9.73
CA ALA A 107 14.89 -2.70 -10.47
C ALA A 107 15.11 -1.27 -9.94
N MET A 108 15.18 -1.10 -8.61
CA MET A 108 15.51 0.18 -7.99
C MET A 108 16.93 0.65 -8.33
N ARG A 109 17.92 -0.26 -8.34
CA ARG A 109 19.29 0.06 -8.76
C ARG A 109 19.31 0.55 -10.21
N LYS A 110 18.67 -0.18 -11.12
CA LYS A 110 18.58 0.22 -12.54
C LYS A 110 17.92 1.59 -12.74
N LEU A 111 16.87 1.90 -11.96
CA LEU A 111 16.25 3.22 -11.98
C LEU A 111 17.22 4.30 -11.50
N ALA A 112 17.98 4.05 -10.42
CA ALA A 112 18.98 4.98 -9.93
C ALA A 112 20.10 5.22 -10.97
N ASP A 113 20.59 4.17 -11.61
CA ASP A 113 21.62 4.26 -12.65
C ASP A 113 21.13 5.07 -13.87
N ALA A 114 19.88 4.81 -14.31
CA ALA A 114 19.25 5.54 -15.41
C ALA A 114 18.97 7.02 -15.05
N ALA A 115 18.58 7.30 -13.81
CA ALA A 115 18.25 8.65 -13.34
C ALA A 115 19.48 9.48 -12.96
N SER A 116 20.62 8.84 -12.68
CA SER A 116 21.87 9.50 -12.30
C SER A 116 22.27 10.67 -13.21
N PRO A 117 22.36 10.52 -14.55
CA PRO A 117 22.70 11.63 -15.43
C PRO A 117 21.66 12.75 -15.40
N LEU A 118 20.36 12.43 -15.40
CA LEU A 118 19.30 13.43 -15.31
C LEU A 118 19.41 14.22 -14.00
N TYR A 119 19.53 13.52 -12.87
CA TYR A 119 19.61 14.13 -11.54
C TYR A 119 20.81 15.07 -11.41
N ALA A 120 21.95 14.73 -12.00
CA ALA A 120 23.14 15.57 -12.02
C ALA A 120 22.91 16.91 -12.75
N THR A 121 22.00 16.95 -13.72
CA THR A 121 21.67 18.18 -14.48
C THR A 121 20.53 19.01 -13.87
N LEU A 122 19.84 18.50 -12.84
CA LEU A 122 18.70 19.20 -12.24
C LEU A 122 19.18 20.37 -11.36
N ASP A 123 18.45 21.49 -11.45
CA ASP A 123 18.61 22.60 -10.50
C ASP A 123 17.95 22.30 -9.14
N GLU A 124 18.23 23.14 -8.15
CA GLU A 124 17.72 22.96 -6.79
C GLU A 124 16.19 23.04 -6.69
N ALA A 125 15.53 23.82 -7.55
CA ALA A 125 14.08 23.90 -7.58
C ALA A 125 13.47 22.63 -8.21
N GLN A 126 14.11 22.04 -9.21
CA GLN A 126 13.73 20.77 -9.82
C GLN A 126 13.90 19.62 -8.83
N LYS A 127 15.03 19.55 -8.11
CA LYS A 127 15.27 18.53 -7.07
C LYS A 127 14.24 18.60 -5.94
N ARG A 128 13.87 19.80 -5.47
CA ARG A 128 12.81 19.97 -4.47
C ARG A 128 11.46 19.47 -4.98
N ARG A 129 11.10 19.78 -6.24
CA ARG A 129 9.86 19.28 -6.87
C ARG A 129 9.87 17.76 -7.00
N LEU A 130 10.99 17.18 -7.42
CA LEU A 130 11.18 15.73 -7.54
C LEU A 130 10.87 15.01 -6.22
N GLN A 131 11.41 15.49 -5.09
CA GLN A 131 11.18 14.89 -3.77
C GLN A 131 9.69 14.87 -3.38
N VAL A 132 8.95 15.93 -3.72
CA VAL A 132 7.51 16.01 -3.46
C VAL A 132 6.74 15.07 -4.39
N LEU A 133 7.05 15.08 -5.69
CA LEU A 133 6.36 14.28 -6.72
C LEU A 133 6.51 12.77 -6.48
N VAL A 134 7.73 12.31 -6.22
CA VAL A 134 8.01 10.89 -5.91
C VAL A 134 7.23 10.45 -4.67
N ARG A 135 7.13 11.29 -3.64
CA ARG A 135 6.41 10.97 -2.40
C ARG A 135 4.89 11.05 -2.57
N MET A 136 4.41 11.87 -3.50
CA MET A 136 2.99 12.03 -3.79
C MET A 136 2.43 10.82 -4.52
N GLY A 137 3.12 10.33 -5.56
CA GLY A 137 2.65 9.16 -6.30
C GLY A 137 2.74 7.85 -5.53
N SER A 138 3.77 7.67 -4.69
CA SER A 138 3.86 6.50 -3.81
C SER A 138 2.69 6.40 -2.82
N ARG A 139 2.17 7.54 -2.34
CA ARG A 139 0.99 7.58 -1.45
C ARG A 139 -0.34 7.43 -2.17
N ALA A 140 -0.41 7.91 -3.42
CA ALA A 140 -1.61 7.75 -4.25
C ALA A 140 -1.78 6.28 -4.67
N MET A 141 -0.69 5.59 -4.99
CA MET A 141 -0.68 4.18 -5.39
C MET A 141 -0.84 3.22 -4.20
N MET A 142 -0.17 3.45 -3.06
CA MET A 142 -0.38 2.70 -1.82
C MET A 142 -1.54 3.30 -1.01
N GLY A 143 -2.72 3.44 -1.63
CA GLY A 143 -3.91 4.09 -1.07
C GLY A 143 -3.95 4.02 0.46
N ARG A 144 -3.94 5.18 1.10
CA ARG A 144 -3.81 5.44 2.55
C ARG A 144 -4.66 4.50 3.42
N ARG A 145 -4.24 3.23 3.59
CA ARG A 145 -4.99 2.23 4.38
C ARG A 145 -4.23 0.95 4.77
N MET A 146 -2.90 0.96 4.81
CA MET A 146 -2.12 -0.15 5.42
C MET A 146 -1.33 0.27 6.67
N MET A 147 -1.66 1.42 7.27
CA MET A 147 -1.22 1.81 8.62
C MET A 147 -2.38 2.56 9.28
N GLY A 148 -3.35 1.83 9.83
CA GLY A 148 -4.16 2.35 10.92
C GLY A 148 -3.34 2.23 12.20
N PRO A 149 -3.23 3.27 13.05
CA PRO A 149 -2.63 3.11 14.38
C PRO A 149 -3.56 2.21 15.20
N GLY A 150 -3.18 0.95 15.42
CA GLY A 150 -4.04 0.01 16.16
C GLY A 150 -3.55 -1.42 16.35
N MET A 151 -2.26 -1.73 16.15
CA MET A 151 -1.67 -3.04 16.49
C MET A 151 -0.47 -2.91 17.42
N MET A 152 -0.52 -1.94 18.34
CA MET A 152 0.30 -1.91 19.55
C MET A 152 -0.61 -1.50 20.71
N GLY A 153 -0.93 -2.45 21.59
CA GLY A 153 -1.66 -2.17 22.82
C GLY A 153 -2.74 -3.20 23.14
N SER A 154 -2.34 -4.37 23.64
CA SER A 154 -2.99 -5.06 24.76
C SER A 154 -2.13 -6.25 25.19
N GLY A 155 -0.91 -5.92 25.63
CA GLY A 155 -0.26 -6.64 26.71
C GLY A 155 -0.21 -5.68 27.88
N GLY A 156 -0.94 -5.97 28.95
CA GLY A 156 -1.02 -5.12 30.13
C GLY A 156 -2.09 -5.69 31.05
N GLY A 157 -1.65 -6.43 32.05
CA GLY A 157 -2.51 -7.06 33.04
C GLY A 157 -3.26 -6.03 33.89
N MET A 158 -4.43 -6.43 34.34
CA MET A 158 -5.03 -5.94 35.57
C MET A 158 -5.14 -7.16 36.47
N MET A 159 -4.15 -7.30 37.35
CA MET A 159 -4.34 -7.85 38.69
C MET A 159 -5.34 -6.89 39.35
N ASP A 160 -6.53 -7.38 39.64
CA ASP A 160 -7.33 -6.83 40.73
C ASP A 160 -7.09 -7.78 41.91
N ASP A 161 -6.15 -7.37 42.76
CA ASP A 161 -6.00 -7.85 44.13
C ASP A 161 -7.21 -7.35 44.96
N ASP A 162 -7.67 -8.25 45.83
CA ASP A 162 -8.32 -8.07 47.14
C ASP A 162 -9.27 -6.88 47.40
N ASP A 163 -10.49 -7.19 47.84
CA ASP A 163 -11.05 -6.58 49.05
C ASP A 163 -12.15 -7.48 49.69
N GLU A 164 -11.98 -7.69 50.99
CA GLU A 164 -12.89 -8.28 51.98
C GLU A 164 -14.31 -7.68 51.92
N ASP A 165 -15.36 -8.46 52.18
CA ASP A 165 -16.07 -8.42 53.47
C ASP A 165 -17.21 -9.45 53.51
N SER A 166 -17.29 -10.17 54.63
CA SER A 166 -18.40 -11.10 54.95
C SER A 166 -19.52 -10.33 55.66
N PRO A 167 -20.74 -10.86 55.65
CA PRO A 167 -21.31 -11.27 56.94
C PRO A 167 -21.92 -12.67 56.95
#